data_AF-A0A945MK02-F1
#
_entry.id   AF-A0A945MK02-F1
#
_cell.length_a   1.000
_cell.length_b   1.000
_cell.length_c   1.000
_cell.angle_alpha   90.00
_cell.angle_beta   90.00
_cell.angle_gamma   90.00
#
_symmetry.space_group_name_H-M   'P 1'
#
loop_
_entity.id
_entity.type
_entity.pdbx_description
1 polymer ?
#
loop_
_entity_poly.entity_id
_entity_poly.type
_entity_poly.pdbx_seq_one_letter_code
_entity_poly.pdbx_strand_id
1 'polypeptide(L)' 'MSLLEKWAKAIELRDEDTMNECLHDDYKFTLHSAGKILSKSEVIAWGMS' A
#
# COMPACT_ATOMS: atom_id res chain seq x y z
N MET A 1 -15.54 -8.20 4.25
CA MET A 1 -14.07 -8.26 4.27
C MET A 1 -13.57 -7.06 5.04
N SER A 2 -12.62 -7.28 5.93
CA SER A 2 -11.91 -6.18 6.57
C SER A 2 -11.11 -5.39 5.51
N LEU A 3 -10.82 -4.12 5.79
CA LEU A 3 -9.97 -3.29 4.93
C LEU A 3 -8.61 -3.96 4.67
N LEU A 4 -8.08 -4.65 5.68
CA LEU A 4 -6.83 -5.40 5.60
C LEU A 4 -6.92 -6.57 4.61
N GLU A 5 -8.02 -7.32 4.60
CA GLU A 5 -8.25 -8.40 3.61
C GLU A 5 -8.42 -7.84 2.20
N LYS A 6 -9.10 -6.70 2.04
CA LYS A 6 -9.24 -6.03 0.73
C LYS A 6 -7.88 -5.58 0.20
N TRP A 7 -7.05 -4.99 1.07
CA TRP A 7 -5.69 -4.56 0.75
C TRP A 7 -4.75 -5.73 0.44
N ALA A 8 -4.80 -6.81 1.23
CA ALA A 8 -3.99 -8.01 0.99
C ALA A 8 -4.29 -8.62 -0.40
N LYS A 9 -5.58 -8.76 -0.73
CA LYS A 9 -5.98 -9.21 -2.08
C LYS A 9 -5.56 -8.24 -3.18
N ALA A 10 -5.61 -6.94 -2.94
CA ALA A 10 -5.17 -5.94 -3.90
C ALA A 10 -3.68 -6.09 -4.24
N ILE A 11 -2.84 -6.39 -3.23
CA ILE A 11 -1.42 -6.69 -3.45
C ILE A 11 -1.23 -8.00 -4.22
N GLU A 12 -1.93 -9.06 -3.83
CA GLU A 12 -1.84 -10.36 -4.52
C GLU A 12 -2.28 -10.28 -5.99
N LEU A 13 -3.32 -9.50 -6.27
CA LEU A 13 -3.86 -9.29 -7.61
C LEU A 13 -3.14 -8.18 -8.39
N ARG A 14 -2.19 -7.47 -7.76
CA ARG A 14 -1.53 -6.27 -8.32
C ARG A 14 -2.55 -5.26 -8.84
N ASP A 15 -3.59 -5.03 -8.05
CA ASP A 15 -4.71 -4.18 -8.38
C ASP A 15 -4.48 -2.78 -7.80
N GLU A 16 -3.89 -1.92 -8.63
CA GLU A 16 -3.43 -0.58 -8.25
C GLU A 16 -4.58 0.34 -7.83
N ASP A 17 -5.76 0.16 -8.42
CA ASP A 17 -6.99 0.90 -8.12
C ASP A 17 -7.52 0.54 -6.73
N THR A 18 -7.63 -0.77 -6.45
CA THR A 18 -8.05 -1.27 -5.14
C THR A 18 -7.05 -0.88 -4.04
N MET A 19 -5.74 -0.90 -4.31
CA MET A 19 -4.73 -0.41 -3.36
C MET A 19 -4.87 1.09 -3.10
N ASN A 20 -5.16 1.89 -4.14
CA ASN A 20 -5.41 3.32 -4.02
C ASN A 20 -6.67 3.61 -3.20
N GLU A 21 -7.74 2.83 -3.34
CA GLU A 21 -8.95 2.99 -2.53
C GLU A 21 -8.73 2.59 -1.07
N CYS A 22 -7.86 1.61 -0.81
CA CYS A 22 -7.64 1.10 0.55
C CYS A 22 -6.74 2.01 1.39
N LEU A 23 -5.87 2.79 0.76
CA LEU A 23 -4.92 3.68 1.42
C LEU A 23 -5.38 5.14 1.31
N HIS A 24 -5.41 5.85 2.43
CA HIS A 24 -5.71 7.28 2.43
C HIS A 24 -4.55 8.09 1.81
N ASP A 25 -4.82 9.26 1.23
CA ASP A 25 -3.79 10.10 0.59
C ASP A 25 -2.67 10.54 1.56
N ASP A 26 -3.00 10.73 2.84
CA ASP A 26 -2.03 11.05 3.89
C ASP A 26 -1.30 9.81 4.47
N TYR A 27 -1.45 8.64 3.84
CA TYR A 27 -0.81 7.41 4.30
C TYR A 27 0.71 7.51 4.22
N LYS A 28 1.36 7.26 5.36
CA LYS A 28 2.81 7.21 5.51
C LYS A 28 3.21 5.86 6.09
N PHE A 29 3.98 5.11 5.31
CA PHE A 29 4.54 3.85 5.76
C PHE A 29 5.98 4.04 6.17
N THR A 30 6.25 3.89 7.46
CA THR A 30 7.61 4.01 8.00
C THR A 30 8.31 2.66 7.91
N LEU A 31 9.24 2.55 6.97
CA LEU A 31 10.10 1.38 6.86
C LEU A 31 11.21 1.49 7.92
N HIS A 32 10.97 0.90 9.09
CA HIS A 32 11.91 0.91 10.22
C HIS A 32 13.29 0.34 9.87
N SER A 33 13.37 -0.60 8.92
CA SER A 33 14.62 -1.21 8.48
C SER A 33 15.55 -0.26 7.73
N ALA A 34 15.03 0.75 7.03
CA ALA A 34 15.84 1.72 6.26
C ALA A 34 15.69 3.17 6.75
N GLY A 35 14.92 3.40 7.81
CA GLY A 35 14.62 4.75 8.30
C GLY A 35 13.92 5.64 7.28
N LYS A 36 13.27 5.05 6.25
CA LYS A 36 12.59 5.78 5.18
C LYS A 36 11.08 5.80 5.43
N ILE A 37 10.46 6.93 5.18
CA ILE A 37 9.01 7.08 5.15
C ILE A 37 8.59 7.03 3.69
N LEU A 38 7.76 6.04 3.34
CA LEU A 38 7.16 5.88 2.03
C LEU A 38 5.77 6.51 2.03
N SER A 39 5.47 7.31 1.02
CA SER A 39 4.11 7.78 0.75
C SER A 39 3.27 6.67 0.13
N LYS A 40 1.95 6.80 0.15
CA LYS A 40 0.99 5.91 -0.53
C LYS A 40 1.48 5.43 -1.90
N SER A 41 1.84 6.35 -2.81
CA SER A 41 2.30 6.00 -4.15
C SER A 41 3.59 5.18 -4.16
N GLU A 42 4.52 5.43 -3.24
CA GLU A 42 5.75 4.64 -3.12
C GLU A 42 5.46 3.23 -2.61
N VAL A 43 4.50 3.06 -1.69
CA VAL A 43 4.10 1.75 -1.17
C VAL A 43 3.36 0.93 -2.23
N ILE A 44 2.50 1.58 -3.01
CA ILE A 44 1.83 0.96 -4.15
C ILE A 44 2.88 0.53 -5.18
N ALA A 45 3.79 1.43 -5.58
CA ALA A 45 4.86 1.10 -6.50
C ALA A 45 5.77 -0.04 -5.98
N TRP A 46 6.00 -0.09 -4.66
CA TRP A 46 6.78 -1.16 -4.03
C TRP A 46 6.03 -2.51 -4.06
N GLY A 47 4.73 -2.53 -3.82
CA GLY A 47 3.91 -3.75 -3.92
C GLY A 47 3.72 -4.26 -5.35
N MET A 48 3.90 -3.38 -6.34
CA MET A 48 3.83 -3.71 -7.77
C MET A 48 5.16 -4.19 -8.36
N SER A 49 6.29 -3.94 -7.66
CA SER A 49 7.64 -4.38 -8.07
C SER A 49 7.89 -5.86 -7.77
#